data_AF-A0A955A9W7-F1
#
_entry.id   AF-A0A955A9W7-F1
#
_cell.length_a   1.000
_cell.length_b   1.000
_cell.length_c   1.000
_cell.angle_alpha   90.00
_cell.angle_beta   90.00
_cell.angle_gamma   90.00
#
_symmetry.space_group_name_H-M   'P 1'
#
loop_
_entity.id
_entity.type
_entity.pdbx_description
1 polymer ?
#
loop_
_entity_poly.entity_id
_entity_poly.type
_entity_poly.pdbx_seq_one_letter_code
_entity_poly.pdbx_strand_id
1 'polypeptide(L)'
;MVSHPTKSKKPTLDELVFSALSQLQVLQYNPRSIRRHQTVWRKLLSFAQQQDYKGKLREQLILDFLAHHQIDPQLPTQSLPGWKMHAGHSLKLLWHFHRFGYFERGSVRAASCSIPSAMRKSLEEYKDYCEKERHLSPFTVNEYIRQTSVFLDFLSKR
;
A
#
# COMPACT_ATOMS: atom_id res chain seq x y z
N MET A 1 30.69 -26.05 -13.17
CA MET A 1 30.56 -24.72 -13.82
C MET A 1 29.84 -23.81 -12.85
N VAL A 2 30.55 -22.83 -12.28
CA VAL A 2 30.00 -21.89 -11.29
C VAL A 2 29.18 -20.84 -12.03
N SER A 3 27.85 -20.93 -11.93
CA SER A 3 26.93 -19.91 -12.44
C SER A 3 27.13 -18.62 -11.65
N HIS A 4 27.76 -17.63 -12.27
CA HIS A 4 27.80 -16.28 -11.73
C HIS A 4 26.38 -15.71 -11.72
N PRO A 5 25.91 -15.09 -10.62
CA PRO A 5 24.65 -14.36 -10.64
C PRO A 5 24.83 -13.17 -11.57
N THR A 6 24.10 -13.20 -12.69
CA THR A 6 23.97 -12.09 -13.62
C THR A 6 23.51 -10.87 -12.82
N LYS A 7 24.30 -9.79 -12.82
CA LYS A 7 23.93 -8.51 -12.19
C LYS A 7 22.53 -8.15 -12.68
N SER A 8 21.53 -8.20 -11.79
CA SER A 8 20.16 -7.90 -12.18
C SER A 8 20.12 -6.45 -12.70
N LYS A 9 19.83 -6.30 -13.99
CA LYS A 9 19.56 -4.97 -14.55
C LYS A 9 18.33 -4.48 -13.80
N LYS A 10 18.51 -3.49 -12.92
CA LYS A 10 17.37 -2.88 -12.23
C LYS A 10 16.35 -2.43 -13.29
N PRO A 11 15.06 -2.74 -13.11
CA PRO A 11 14.03 -2.58 -14.13
C PRO A 11 13.88 -1.10 -14.54
N THR A 12 13.48 -0.89 -15.79
CA THR A 12 12.96 0.38 -16.29
C THR A 12 11.72 0.80 -15.51
N LEU A 13 11.29 2.06 -15.65
CA LEU A 13 10.12 2.57 -14.93
C LEU A 13 8.83 1.82 -15.34
N ASP A 14 8.66 1.52 -16.62
CA ASP A 14 7.53 0.72 -17.13
C ASP A 14 7.53 -0.71 -16.59
N GLU A 15 8.69 -1.40 -16.63
CA GLU A 15 8.84 -2.75 -16.08
C GLU A 15 8.55 -2.77 -14.57
N LEU A 16 9.01 -1.76 -13.83
CA LEU A 16 8.74 -1.63 -12.40
C LEU A 16 7.23 -1.50 -12.12
N VAL A 17 6.54 -0.63 -12.85
CA VAL A 17 5.09 -0.42 -12.71
C VAL A 17 4.33 -1.70 -13.06
N PHE A 18 4.72 -2.37 -14.14
CA PHE A 18 4.12 -3.64 -14.54
C PHE A 18 4.30 -4.71 -13.45
N SER A 19 5.53 -4.95 -12.99
CA SER A 19 5.81 -5.95 -11.95
C SER A 19 5.08 -5.63 -10.64
N ALA A 20 5.01 -4.36 -10.24
CA ALA A 20 4.27 -3.94 -9.06
C ALA A 20 2.77 -4.26 -9.20
N LEU A 21 2.15 -3.93 -10.33
CA LEU A 21 0.72 -4.22 -10.57
C LEU A 21 0.44 -5.72 -10.55
N SER A 22 1.29 -6.52 -11.21
CA SER A 22 1.19 -7.98 -11.18
C SER A 22 1.26 -8.53 -9.76
N GLN A 23 2.15 -8.00 -8.92
CA GLN A 23 2.24 -8.47 -7.54
C GLN A 23 1.02 -8.08 -6.71
N LEU A 24 0.43 -6.89 -6.91
CA LEU A 24 -0.83 -6.53 -6.24
C LEU A 24 -1.96 -7.50 -6.60
N GLN A 25 -2.00 -7.98 -7.85
CA GLN A 25 -2.96 -9.00 -8.29
C GLN A 25 -2.69 -10.35 -7.60
N VAL A 26 -1.44 -10.81 -7.57
CA VAL A 26 -1.04 -12.05 -6.88
C VAL A 26 -1.39 -11.99 -5.39
N LEU A 27 -1.20 -10.84 -4.76
CA LEU A 27 -1.57 -10.59 -3.37
C LEU A 27 -3.07 -10.37 -3.15
N GLN A 28 -3.90 -10.55 -4.18
CA GLN A 28 -5.35 -10.42 -4.13
C GLN A 28 -5.82 -9.09 -3.53
N TYR A 29 -5.16 -7.99 -3.90
CA TYR A 29 -5.68 -6.66 -3.58
C TYR A 29 -7.05 -6.47 -4.24
N ASN A 30 -7.93 -5.71 -3.60
CA ASN A 30 -9.22 -5.36 -4.17
C ASN A 30 -9.02 -4.71 -5.55
N PRO A 31 -9.73 -5.13 -6.61
CA PRO A 31 -9.63 -4.54 -7.94
C PRO A 31 -9.74 -3.01 -7.97
N ARG A 32 -10.57 -2.42 -7.10
CA ARG A 32 -10.69 -0.96 -6.95
C ARG A 32 -9.39 -0.32 -6.46
N SER A 33 -8.70 -0.94 -5.52
CA SER A 33 -7.39 -0.48 -5.03
C SER A 33 -6.32 -0.61 -6.10
N ILE A 34 -6.29 -1.74 -6.83
CA ILE A 34 -5.37 -1.93 -7.96
C ILE A 34 -5.57 -0.83 -9.00
N ARG A 35 -6.83 -0.54 -9.39
CA ARG A 35 -7.13 0.54 -10.34
C ARG A 35 -6.65 1.91 -9.85
N ARG A 36 -6.81 2.21 -8.55
CA ARG A 36 -6.31 3.48 -7.97
C ARG A 36 -4.81 3.62 -8.12
N HIS A 37 -4.03 2.59 -7.74
CA HIS A 37 -2.57 2.60 -7.90
C HIS A 37 -2.17 2.69 -9.38
N GLN A 38 -2.82 1.91 -10.24
CA GLN A 38 -2.61 1.93 -11.69
C GLN A 38 -2.83 3.33 -12.27
N THR A 39 -3.89 4.05 -11.87
CA THR A 39 -4.14 5.42 -12.33
C THR A 39 -3.01 6.37 -11.96
N VAL A 40 -2.52 6.33 -10.72
CA VAL A 40 -1.41 7.19 -10.29
C VAL A 40 -0.13 6.84 -11.04
N TRP A 41 0.20 5.56 -11.15
CA TRP A 41 1.44 5.11 -11.78
C TRP A 41 1.47 5.36 -13.28
N ARG A 42 0.34 5.24 -13.98
CA ARG A 42 0.23 5.66 -15.39
C ARG A 42 0.48 7.15 -15.56
N LYS A 43 0.00 7.99 -14.63
CA LYS A 43 0.25 9.44 -14.67
C LYS A 43 1.72 9.76 -14.41
N LEU A 44 2.37 9.02 -13.51
CA LEU A 44 3.82 9.13 -13.31
C LEU A 44 4.59 8.77 -14.59
N LEU A 45 4.22 7.68 -15.28
CA LEU A 45 4.84 7.29 -16.56
C LEU A 45 4.66 8.37 -17.63
N SER A 46 3.44 8.90 -17.79
CA SER A 46 3.18 9.98 -18.75
C SER A 46 3.97 11.24 -18.42
N PHE A 47 4.08 11.61 -17.14
CA PHE A 47 4.91 12.73 -16.70
C PHE A 47 6.39 12.48 -17.01
N ALA A 48 6.92 11.30 -16.70
CA ALA A 48 8.30 10.94 -17.01
C ALA A 48 8.60 11.04 -18.52
N GLN A 49 7.68 10.54 -19.36
CA GLN A 49 7.80 10.65 -20.82
C GLN A 49 7.79 12.11 -21.30
N GLN A 50 6.91 12.95 -20.75
CA GLN A 50 6.85 14.38 -21.09
C GLN A 50 8.12 15.15 -20.72
N GLN A 51 8.87 14.68 -19.71
CA GLN A 51 10.14 15.26 -19.28
C GLN A 51 11.37 14.60 -19.94
N ASP A 52 11.17 13.78 -20.99
CA ASP A 52 12.20 12.92 -21.63
C ASP A 52 13.00 12.07 -20.62
N TYR A 53 12.36 11.68 -19.51
CA TYR A 53 13.00 10.92 -18.45
C TYR A 53 13.16 9.45 -18.85
N LYS A 54 14.40 9.04 -19.09
CA LYS A 54 14.78 7.66 -19.46
C LYS A 54 15.41 6.87 -18.31
N GLY A 55 15.34 7.43 -17.10
CA GLY A 55 15.94 6.85 -15.91
C GLY A 55 15.08 5.78 -15.23
N LYS A 56 15.65 5.20 -14.17
CA LYS A 56 14.94 4.33 -13.21
C LYS A 56 14.10 5.17 -12.26
N LEU A 57 13.19 4.57 -11.49
CA LEU A 57 12.53 5.33 -10.43
C LEU A 57 13.57 5.95 -9.48
N ARG A 58 13.45 7.26 -9.26
CA ARG A 58 14.25 8.03 -8.29
C ARG A 58 13.29 8.82 -7.43
N GLU A 59 13.72 9.11 -6.21
CA GLU A 59 12.97 9.98 -5.30
C GLU A 59 12.70 11.35 -5.92
N GLN A 60 13.70 11.94 -6.59
CA GLN A 60 13.52 13.22 -7.29
C GLN A 60 12.37 13.20 -8.31
N LEU A 61 12.22 12.12 -9.10
CA LEU A 61 11.11 12.01 -10.06
C LEU A 61 9.74 12.02 -9.36
N ILE A 62 9.65 11.43 -8.18
CA ILE A 62 8.42 11.43 -7.37
C ILE A 62 8.15 12.85 -6.86
N LEU A 63 9.17 13.55 -6.36
CA LEU A 63 9.05 14.92 -5.87
C LEU A 63 8.65 15.88 -6.99
N ASP A 64 9.28 15.78 -8.16
CA ASP A 64 8.97 16.60 -9.33
C ASP A 64 7.54 16.36 -9.82
N PHE A 65 7.09 15.09 -9.83
CA PHE A 65 5.71 14.73 -10.17
C PHE A 65 4.70 15.31 -9.18
N LEU A 66 4.97 15.23 -7.88
CA LEU A 66 4.10 15.78 -6.84
C LEU A 66 4.02 17.30 -6.95
N ALA A 67 5.16 17.97 -7.14
CA ALA A 67 5.24 19.42 -7.34
C ALA A 67 4.48 19.85 -8.61
N HIS A 68 4.67 19.16 -9.73
CA HIS A 68 3.97 19.43 -10.99
C HIS A 68 2.44 19.37 -10.85
N HIS A 69 1.94 18.47 -10.00
CA HIS A 69 0.51 18.32 -9.74
C HIS A 69 -0.01 19.08 -8.51
N GLN A 70 0.82 19.89 -7.87
CA GLN A 70 0.48 20.65 -6.66
C GLN A 70 -0.04 19.73 -5.54
N ILE A 71 0.64 18.60 -5.33
CA ILE A 71 0.30 17.62 -4.31
C ILE A 71 1.32 17.78 -3.18
N ASP A 72 0.88 18.35 -2.07
CA ASP A 72 1.69 18.42 -0.86
C ASP A 72 1.54 17.11 -0.07
N PRO A 73 2.62 16.31 0.11
CA PRO A 73 2.57 15.09 0.90
C PRO A 73 2.33 15.31 2.40
N GLN A 74 2.50 16.55 2.91
CA GLN A 74 2.26 16.92 4.31
C GLN A 74 0.78 17.24 4.59
N LEU A 75 -0.02 17.51 3.55
CA LEU A 75 -1.43 17.84 3.72
C LEU A 75 -2.30 16.56 3.80
N PRO A 76 -3.43 16.62 4.53
CA PRO A 76 -4.38 15.51 4.56
C PRO A 76 -4.87 15.18 3.15
N THR A 77 -4.79 13.91 2.76
CA THR A 77 -5.16 13.44 1.41
C THR A 77 -6.62 13.70 1.03
N GLN A 78 -7.49 13.89 2.03
CA GLN A 78 -8.93 14.12 1.85
C GLN A 78 -9.24 15.49 1.22
N SER A 79 -8.30 16.44 1.24
CA SER A 79 -8.45 17.75 0.59
C SER A 79 -8.22 17.70 -0.93
N LEU A 80 -7.63 16.61 -1.43
CA LEU A 80 -7.26 16.48 -2.84
C LEU A 80 -8.37 15.78 -3.65
N PRO A 81 -8.77 16.33 -4.80
CA PRO A 81 -9.82 15.70 -5.60
C PRO A 81 -9.32 14.51 -6.43
N GLY A 82 -10.20 13.54 -6.62
CA GLY A 82 -10.04 12.45 -7.58
C GLY A 82 -8.80 11.58 -7.32
N TRP A 83 -8.00 11.33 -8.36
CA TRP A 83 -6.82 10.46 -8.24
C TRP A 83 -5.72 11.05 -7.34
N LYS A 84 -5.66 12.38 -7.17
CA LYS A 84 -4.62 13.06 -6.40
C LYS A 84 -4.65 12.65 -4.92
N MET A 85 -5.84 12.37 -4.38
CA MET A 85 -6.02 11.86 -3.01
C MET A 85 -5.25 10.56 -2.75
N HIS A 86 -4.98 9.78 -3.80
CA HIS A 86 -4.28 8.50 -3.71
C HIS A 86 -2.81 8.59 -4.12
N ALA A 87 -2.34 9.77 -4.57
CA ALA A 87 -1.02 9.92 -5.15
C ALA A 87 0.08 9.60 -4.13
N GLY A 88 0.06 10.24 -2.95
CA GLY A 88 1.09 10.04 -1.93
C GLY A 88 1.25 8.58 -1.53
N HIS A 89 0.15 7.91 -1.16
CA HIS A 89 0.20 6.50 -0.77
C HIS A 89 0.63 5.59 -1.93
N SER A 90 0.12 5.82 -3.15
CA SER A 90 0.48 5.00 -4.31
C SER A 90 1.95 5.14 -4.70
N LEU A 91 2.52 6.34 -4.61
CA LEU A 91 3.93 6.58 -4.92
C LEU A 91 4.84 6.00 -3.83
N LYS A 92 4.45 6.13 -2.56
CA LYS A 92 5.15 5.47 -1.45
C LYS A 92 5.17 3.94 -1.63
N LEU A 93 4.05 3.36 -2.06
CA LEU A 93 3.94 1.94 -2.35
C LEU A 93 4.88 1.52 -3.49
N LEU A 94 4.88 2.26 -4.61
CA LEU A 94 5.79 1.98 -5.72
C LEU A 94 7.28 2.13 -5.33
N TRP A 95 7.60 3.12 -4.50
CA TRP A 95 8.94 3.31 -3.96
C TRP A 95 9.38 2.15 -3.07
N HIS A 96 8.47 1.65 -2.22
CA HIS A 96 8.73 0.46 -1.41
C HIS A 96 9.02 -0.76 -2.31
N PHE A 97 8.20 -0.99 -3.32
CA PHE A 97 8.44 -2.06 -4.29
C PHE A 97 9.77 -1.89 -5.03
N HIS A 98 10.14 -0.68 -5.43
CA HIS A 98 11.43 -0.41 -6.05
C HIS A 98 12.61 -0.78 -5.14
N ARG A 99 12.49 -0.50 -3.83
CA ARG A 99 13.54 -0.72 -2.86
C ARG A 99 13.69 -2.18 -2.44
N PHE A 100 12.57 -2.89 -2.26
CA PHE A 100 12.56 -4.24 -1.70
C PHE A 100 12.27 -5.32 -2.74
N GLY A 101 11.67 -4.98 -3.88
CA GLY A 101 11.29 -5.92 -4.94
C GLY A 101 10.00 -6.68 -4.67
N TYR A 102 9.34 -6.42 -3.53
CA TYR A 102 8.07 -7.06 -3.17
C TYR A 102 7.22 -6.19 -2.25
N PHE A 103 5.93 -6.53 -2.15
CA PHE A 103 4.99 -6.05 -1.17
C PHE A 103 4.80 -7.09 -0.09
N GLU A 104 4.87 -6.65 1.16
CA GLU A 104 4.40 -7.43 2.28
C GLU A 104 2.92 -7.15 2.48
N ARG A 105 2.08 -8.14 2.18
CA ARG A 105 0.74 -8.17 2.75
C ARG A 105 0.81 -9.09 3.96
N GLY A 106 0.76 -8.50 5.16
CA GLY A 106 0.55 -9.24 6.38
C GLY A 106 -0.82 -9.91 6.36
N SER A 107 -0.91 -11.08 5.71
CA SER A 107 -2.08 -11.94 5.71
C SER A 107 -2.13 -12.75 7.00
N VAL A 108 -1.90 -12.10 8.13
CA VAL A 108 -2.23 -12.72 9.41
C VAL A 108 -3.75 -12.85 9.40
N ARG A 109 -4.22 -14.08 9.26
CA ARG A 109 -5.63 -14.40 9.44
C ARG A 109 -5.96 -14.05 10.88
N ALA A 110 -6.96 -13.20 11.13
CA ALA A 110 -7.41 -12.94 12.50
C ALA A 110 -7.67 -14.25 13.26
N ALA A 111 -8.16 -15.27 12.54
CA ALA A 111 -8.39 -16.61 13.06
C ALA A 111 -7.13 -17.35 13.54
N SER A 112 -5.92 -16.98 13.08
CA SER A 112 -4.67 -17.57 13.54
C SER A 112 -4.01 -16.77 14.67
N CYS A 113 -4.60 -15.65 15.10
CA CYS A 113 -4.10 -14.83 16.19
C CYS A 113 -4.52 -15.42 17.54
N SER A 114 -3.57 -15.61 18.45
CA SER A 114 -3.83 -16.00 19.84
C SER A 114 -4.17 -14.75 20.65
N ILE A 115 -5.46 -14.40 20.69
CA ILE A 115 -5.97 -13.28 21.47
C ILE A 115 -6.06 -13.70 22.95
N PRO A 116 -5.37 -13.01 23.88
CA PRO A 116 -5.48 -13.27 25.31
C PRO A 116 -6.93 -13.25 25.79
N SER A 117 -7.30 -14.20 26.65
CA SER A 117 -8.65 -14.30 27.22
C SER A 117 -9.08 -12.99 27.89
N ALA A 118 -8.16 -12.33 28.60
CA ALA A 118 -8.40 -11.04 29.27
C ALA A 118 -8.80 -9.89 28.32
N MET A 119 -8.42 -9.96 27.03
CA MET A 119 -8.65 -8.89 26.05
C MET A 119 -9.79 -9.18 25.07
N ARG A 120 -10.35 -10.40 25.06
CA ARG A 120 -11.44 -10.77 24.14
C ARG A 120 -12.68 -9.91 24.34
N LYS A 121 -13.07 -9.69 25.60
CA LYS A 121 -14.23 -8.86 25.94
C LYS A 121 -14.08 -7.43 25.41
N SER A 122 -12.92 -6.81 25.60
CA SER A 122 -12.66 -5.46 25.09
C SER A 122 -12.63 -5.41 23.56
N LEU A 123 -12.18 -6.48 22.88
CA LEU A 123 -12.23 -6.55 21.42
C LEU A 123 -13.67 -6.67 20.89
N GLU A 124 -14.53 -7.43 21.58
CA GLU A 124 -15.96 -7.53 21.28
C GLU A 124 -16.68 -6.20 21.53
N GLU A 125 -16.42 -5.53 22.65
CA GLU A 125 -16.94 -4.20 22.95
C GLU A 125 -16.48 -3.16 21.90
N TYR A 126 -15.22 -3.24 21.46
CA TYR A 126 -14.71 -2.37 20.40
C TYR A 126 -15.39 -2.64 19.06
N LYS A 127 -15.69 -3.91 18.74
CA LYS A 127 -16.47 -4.28 17.54
C LYS A 127 -17.85 -3.66 17.60
N ASP A 128 -18.56 -3.85 18.72
CA ASP A 128 -19.89 -3.32 18.96
C ASP A 128 -19.92 -1.79 18.84
N TYR A 129 -18.94 -1.11 19.43
CA TYR A 129 -18.77 0.34 19.30
C TYR A 129 -18.60 0.76 17.83
N CYS A 130 -17.77 0.04 17.07
CA CYS A 130 -17.57 0.34 15.65
C CYS A 130 -18.84 0.16 14.80
N GLU A 131 -19.66 -0.85 15.11
CA GLU A 131 -20.90 -1.14 14.40
C GLU A 131 -22.04 -0.20 14.82
N LYS A 132 -22.24 -0.01 16.11
CA LYS A 132 -23.42 0.65 16.68
C LYS A 132 -23.25 2.16 16.82
N GLU A 133 -22.09 2.62 17.30
CA GLU A 133 -21.86 4.04 17.59
C GLU A 133 -21.19 4.76 16.42
N ARG A 134 -20.30 4.07 15.70
CA ARG A 134 -19.59 4.65 14.53
C ARG A 134 -20.24 4.33 13.20
N HIS A 135 -21.25 3.45 13.17
CA HIS A 135 -21.96 3.02 11.96
C HIS A 135 -21.02 2.63 10.81
N LEU A 136 -19.90 1.97 11.13
CA LEU A 136 -18.92 1.59 10.13
C LEU A 136 -19.44 0.42 9.28
N SER A 137 -19.03 0.39 8.01
CA SER A 137 -19.37 -0.74 7.14
C SER A 137 -18.81 -2.05 7.70
N PRO A 138 -19.49 -3.20 7.52
CA PRO A 138 -18.99 -4.50 8.00
C PRO A 138 -17.57 -4.82 7.54
N PHE A 139 -17.20 -4.40 6.32
CA PHE A 139 -15.84 -4.56 5.82
C PHE A 139 -14.81 -3.78 6.65
N THR A 140 -15.11 -2.53 6.97
CA THR A 140 -14.24 -1.66 7.78
C THR A 140 -14.10 -2.20 9.19
N VAL A 141 -15.20 -2.62 9.82
CA VAL A 141 -15.19 -3.24 11.15
C VAL A 141 -14.30 -4.48 11.15
N ASN A 142 -14.49 -5.38 10.19
CA ASN A 142 -13.68 -6.60 10.09
C ASN A 142 -12.18 -6.31 9.93
N GLU A 143 -11.81 -5.27 9.16
CA GLU A 143 -10.40 -4.88 9.04
C GLU A 143 -9.84 -4.30 10.34
N TYR A 144 -10.61 -3.49 11.07
CA TYR A 144 -10.20 -2.95 12.37
C TYR A 144 -10.02 -4.06 13.40
N ILE A 145 -10.97 -5.00 13.47
CA ILE A 145 -10.87 -6.17 14.35
C ILE A 145 -9.66 -7.01 13.97
N ARG A 146 -9.44 -7.28 12.67
CA ARG A 146 -8.26 -8.02 12.21
C ARG A 146 -6.96 -7.36 12.65
N GLN A 147 -6.79 -6.06 12.42
CA GLN A 147 -5.57 -5.35 12.81
C GLN A 147 -5.38 -5.33 14.33
N THR A 148 -6.45 -5.12 15.09
CA THR A 148 -6.41 -5.14 16.55
C THR A 148 -6.05 -6.54 17.06
N SER A 149 -6.62 -7.61 16.49
CA SER A 149 -6.27 -9.00 16.84
C SER A 149 -4.80 -9.31 16.59
N VAL A 150 -4.21 -8.82 15.49
CA VAL A 150 -2.76 -8.98 15.22
C VAL A 150 -1.92 -8.26 16.28
N PHE A 151 -2.33 -7.05 16.67
CA PHE A 151 -1.63 -6.30 17.71
C PHE A 151 -1.72 -7.02 19.08
N LEU A 152 -2.89 -7.53 19.45
CA LEU A 152 -3.08 -8.26 20.72
C LEU A 152 -2.30 -9.59 20.74
N ASP A 153 -2.22 -10.30 19.61
CA ASP A 153 -1.38 -11.50 19.47
C ASP A 153 0.11 -11.19 19.57
N PHE A 154 0.56 -10.03 19.08
CA PHE A 154 1.93 -9.56 19.30
C PHE A 154 2.19 -9.30 20.78
N LEU A 155 1.27 -8.63 21.48
CA LEU A 155 1.41 -8.35 22.91
C LEU A 155 1.42 -9.62 23.77
N SER A 156 0.74 -10.68 23.33
CA SER A 156 0.63 -11.93 24.10
C SER A 156 1.87 -12.81 24.01
N LYS A 157 2.74 -12.58 23.03
CA LYS A 157 3.97 -13.35 22.75
C LYS A 157 5.24 -12.68 23.28
N ARG A 158 5.09 -11.60 24.05
CA ARG A 158 6.17 -10.80 24.60
C ARG A 158 6.20 -10.91 26.11
#